data_AF-A0A943K617-F1
#
_entry.id   AF-A0A943K617-F1
#
_cell.length_a   1.000
_cell.length_b   1.000
_cell.length_c   1.000
_cell.angle_alpha   90.00
_cell.angle_beta   90.00
_cell.angle_gamma   90.00
#
_symmetry.space_group_name_H-M   'P 1'
#
loop_
_entity.id
_entity.type
_entity.pdbx_description
1 polymer ?
#
loop_
_entity_poly.entity_id
_entity_poly.type
_entity_poly.pdbx_seq_one_letter_code
_entity_poly.pdbx_strand_id
1 'polypeptide(L)' 'MLLIPARTDTTYFHDYIYGKAEIRFVRGRLRFTDDEGNASDPAPFPSMVVIYNGERVKQ' A
#
# COMPACT_ATOMS: atom_id res chain seq x y z
N MET A 1 7.98 -4.83 0.84
CA MET A 1 7.17 -3.61 0.95
C MET A 1 6.19 -3.58 -0.22
N LEU A 2 4.94 -3.20 0.02
CA LEU A 2 3.88 -3.15 -1.00
C LEU A 2 3.16 -1.80 -0.97
N LEU A 3 2.85 -1.23 -2.15
CA LEU A 3 1.95 -0.09 -2.31
C LEU A 3 0.63 -0.59 -2.87
N ILE A 4 -0.45 -0.47 -2.11
CA ILE A 4 -1.76 -1.03 -2.47
C ILE A 4 -2.90 -0.06 -2.18
N PRO A 5 -4.08 -0.25 -2.81
CA PRO A 5 -5.30 0.41 -2.38
C PRO A 5 -5.58 0.13 -0.90
N ALA A 6 -5.96 1.15 -0.15
CA ALA A 6 -6.33 1.01 1.27
C ALA A 6 -7.77 0.45 1.41
N ARG A 7 -7.94 -0.82 1.02
CA ARG A 7 -9.20 -1.58 1.11
C ARG A 7 -9.24 -2.41 2.38
N THR A 8 -9.56 -1.75 3.49
CA THR A 8 -9.62 -2.39 4.82
C THR A 8 -10.79 -3.33 5.00
N ASP A 9 -11.70 -3.38 4.04
CA ASP A 9 -12.92 -4.20 3.98
C ASP A 9 -12.69 -5.61 3.37
N THR A 10 -11.52 -5.85 2.78
CA THR A 10 -11.25 -7.08 2.03
C THR A 10 -10.67 -8.20 2.90
N THR A 11 -10.97 -9.46 2.56
CA THR A 11 -10.45 -10.64 3.27
C THR A 11 -8.92 -10.64 3.34
N TYR A 12 -8.23 -10.31 2.25
CA TYR A 12 -6.75 -10.30 2.24
C TYR A 12 -6.16 -9.27 3.22
N PHE A 13 -6.87 -8.17 3.48
CA PHE A 13 -6.42 -7.18 4.44
C PHE A 13 -6.39 -7.77 5.84
N HIS A 14 -7.44 -8.47 6.25
CA HIS A 14 -7.50 -9.12 7.56
C HIS A 14 -6.56 -10.33 7.66
N ASP A 15 -6.48 -11.13 6.60
CA ASP A 15 -5.73 -12.38 6.62
C ASP A 15 -4.22 -12.19 6.51
N TYR A 16 -3.75 -11.10 5.88
CA TYR A 16 -2.32 -10.93 5.61
C TYR A 16 -1.73 -9.60 6.08
N ILE A 17 -2.53 -8.58 6.39
CA ILE A 17 -2.03 -7.22 6.65
C ILE A 17 -2.32 -6.78 8.09
N TYR A 18 -3.59 -6.81 8.49
CA TYR A 18 -4.04 -6.29 9.77
C TYR A 18 -3.42 -7.05 10.95
N GLY A 19 -2.71 -6.32 11.82
CA GLY A 19 -1.97 -6.89 12.95
C GLY A 19 -0.72 -7.70 12.59
N LYS A 20 -0.38 -7.82 11.30
CA LYS A 20 0.74 -8.64 10.78
C LYS A 20 1.81 -7.81 10.08
N ALA A 21 1.48 -6.60 9.66
CA ALA A 21 2.39 -5.69 8.99
C ALA A 21 2.26 -4.27 9.55
N GLU A 22 3.32 -3.48 9.39
CA GLU A 22 3.24 -2.04 9.58
C GLU A 22 2.51 -1.41 8.39
N ILE A 23 1.53 -0.55 8.68
CA ILE A 23 0.71 0.14 7.68
C ILE A 23 0.99 1.63 7.76
N ARG A 24 1.37 2.24 6.65
CA ARG A 24 1.49 3.70 6.52
C ARG A 24 0.51 4.21 5.48
N PHE A 25 -0.45 5.02 5.90
CA PHE A 25 -1.40 5.64 4.97
C PHE A 25 -0.75 6.78 4.20
N VAL A 26 -1.01 6.84 2.90
CA VAL A 26 -0.59 7.96 2.06
C VAL A 26 -1.65 9.04 2.14
N ARG A 27 -1.25 10.26 2.55
CA ARG A 27 -2.17 11.41 2.57
C ARG A 27 -2.44 11.88 1.14
N GLY A 28 -3.72 12.00 0.77
CA GLY A 28 -4.15 12.43 -0.57
C GLY A 28 -4.38 11.26 -1.53
N ARG A 29 -4.41 11.55 -2.83
CA ARG A 29 -4.54 10.57 -3.91
C ARG A 29 -3.28 10.57 -4.76
N LEU A 30 -2.75 9.38 -5.06
CA LEU A 30 -1.60 9.24 -5.94
C LEU A 30 -1.99 9.60 -7.37
N ARG A 31 -1.05 10.21 -8.11
CA ARG A 31 -1.15 10.38 -9.57
C ARG A 31 -0.03 9.55 -10.19
N PHE A 32 -0.36 8.80 -11.22
CA PHE A 32 0.61 8.02 -11.97
C PHE A 32 0.96 8.75 -13.26
N THR A 33 2.22 8.70 -13.65
CA THR A 33 2.70 9.22 -14.92
C THR A 33 3.03 8.07 -15.85
N ASP A 34 2.85 8.28 -17.16
CA ASP A 34 3.41 7.38 -18.18
C ASP A 34 4.93 7.61 -18.34
N ASP A 35 5.55 6.86 -19.25
CA ASP A 35 6.98 6.94 -19.53
C ASP A 35 7.40 8.30 -20.15
N GLU A 36 6.43 9.05 -20.71
CA GLU A 36 6.63 10.38 -21.27
C GLU A 36 6.44 11.50 -20.21
N GLY A 37 6.03 11.14 -18.99
CA GLY A 37 5.83 12.06 -17.88
C GLY A 37 4.44 12.71 -17.84
N ASN A 38 3.50 12.30 -18.69
CA ASN A 38 2.14 12.82 -18.66
C ASN A 38 1.39 12.25 -17.44
N ALA A 39 0.83 13.15 -16.63
CA ALA A 39 0.11 12.76 -15.41
C ALA A 39 -1.34 12.37 -15.70
N SER A 40 -1.74 11.21 -15.20
CA SER A 40 -3.13 10.77 -15.18
C SER A 40 -3.93 11.45 -14.05
N ASP A 41 -5.24 11.25 -14.10
CA ASP A 41 -6.12 11.59 -12.99
C ASP A 41 -5.70 10.87 -11.70
N PRO A 42 -5.97 11.47 -10.52
CA PRO A 42 -5.62 10.83 -9.26
C PRO A 42 -6.31 9.48 -9.13
N ALA A 43 -5.61 8.52 -8.54
CA ALA A 43 -6.14 7.20 -8.25
C ALA A 43 -7.51 7.33 -7.55
N PRO A 44 -8.54 6.61 -8.00
CA PRO A 44 -9.89 6.74 -7.45
C PRO A 44 -10.00 6.18 -6.02
N PHE A 45 -8.92 5.57 -5.50
CA PHE A 45 -8.85 4.95 -4.19
C PHE A 45 -7.75 5.58 -3.31
N PRO A 46 -7.92 5.54 -1.97
CA PRO A 46 -6.81 5.79 -1.05
C PRO A 46 -5.73 4.73 -1.21
N SER A 47 -4.50 5.08 -0.84
CA SER A 47 -3.36 4.16 -0.90
C SER A 47 -2.68 4.03 0.45
N MET A 48 -2.08 2.85 0.69
CA MET A 48 -1.25 2.59 1.85
C MET A 48 0.00 1.82 1.44
N VAL A 49 1.07 2.05 2.19
CA VAL A 49 2.29 1.25 2.14
C VAL A 49 2.21 0.20 3.24
N VAL A 50 2.41 -1.05 2.87
CA VAL A 50 2.47 -2.20 3.76
C VAL A 50 3.91 -2.67 3.86
N ILE A 51 4.42 -2.74 5.09
CA ILE A 51 5.79 -3.12 5.40
C ILE A 51 5.74 -4.37 6.26
N TYR A 52 6.17 -5.48 5.68
CA TYR A 52 6.42 -6.71 6.43
C TYR A 52 7.82 -6.63 7.03
N ASN A 53 7.88 -6.55 8.35
CA ASN A 53 9.13 -6.75 9.07
C ASN A 53 9.37 -8.25 9.05
N GLY A 54 10.08 -8.73 8.02
CA GLY A 54 10.69 -10.04 8.09
C GLY A 54 11.62 -9.98 9.28
N GLU A 55 11.30 -10.69 10.35
CA GLU A 55 12.32 -10.99 11.33
C GLU A 55 13.53 -11.47 10.53
N ARG A 56 14.65 -10.72 10.61
CA ARG A 56 15.93 -11.38 10.45
C ARG A 56 15.91 -12.42 11.54
N VAL A 57 15.55 -13.65 11.19
CA VAL A 57 15.77 -14.83 12.02
C VAL A 57 17.24 -14.75 12.38
N LYS A 58 17.53 -14.25 13.58
CA LYS A 58 18.87 -14.30 14.15
C LYS A 58 19.10 -15.77 14.43
N GLN A 59 20.01 -16.37 13.65
CA GLN A 59 20.72 -17.57 14.12
C GLN A 59 21.50 -17.21 15.37
#